data_AF-A0A0P7RRP0-F1
#
_entry.id   AF-A0A0P7RRP0-F1
#
_cell.length_a   1.000
_cell.length_b   1.000
_cell.length_c   1.000
_cell.angle_alpha   90.00
_cell.angle_beta   90.00
_cell.angle_gamma   90.00
#
_symmetry.space_group_name_H-M   'P 1'
#
loop_
_entity.id
_entity.type
_entity.pdbx_description
1 polymer ?
#
loop_
_entity_poly.entity_id
_entity_poly.type
_entity_poly.pdbx_seq_one_letter_code
_entity_poly.pdbx_strand_id
1 'polypeptide(L)'
;MATTTKDMAEIASAYTIIIHRLIANNARNALNTAKPLWEAKEDIISALQGLQKCADLAGDYAAYMAIEDTIEKIESGKSLSDFV
;
A
#
# COMPACT_ATOMS: atom_id res chain seq x y z
N MET A 1 -7.00 0.41 -26.85
CA MET A 1 -8.06 -0.52 -26.41
C MET A 1 -8.76 0.11 -25.23
N ALA A 2 -10.08 0.15 -25.20
CA ALA A 2 -10.81 0.64 -24.03
C ALA A 2 -10.71 -0.43 -22.92
N THR A 3 -10.11 -0.08 -21.78
CA THR A 3 -10.04 -0.93 -20.59
C THR A 3 -11.47 -1.24 -20.12
N THR A 4 -11.81 -2.51 -19.98
CA THR A 4 -13.17 -2.89 -19.57
C THR A 4 -13.35 -2.69 -18.06
N THR A 5 -14.60 -2.56 -17.60
CA THR A 5 -14.91 -2.46 -16.16
C THR A 5 -14.37 -3.65 -15.35
N LYS A 6 -14.29 -4.83 -15.97
CA LYS A 6 -13.69 -6.03 -15.37
C LYS A 6 -12.18 -5.87 -15.19
N ASP A 7 -11.48 -5.36 -16.20
CA ASP A 7 -10.04 -5.13 -16.13
C ASP A 7 -9.70 -4.11 -15.02
N MET A 8 -10.48 -3.04 -14.88
CA MET A 8 -10.30 -2.06 -13.79
C MET A 8 -10.48 -2.69 -12.41
N ALA A 9 -11.45 -3.58 -12.23
CA ALA A 9 -11.70 -4.26 -10.96
C ALA A 9 -10.59 -5.27 -10.62
N GLU A 10 -10.09 -6.01 -11.62
CA GLU A 10 -8.97 -6.94 -11.44
C GLU A 10 -7.67 -6.19 -11.10
N ILE A 11 -7.41 -5.06 -11.77
CA ILE A 11 -6.28 -4.18 -11.47
C ILE A 11 -6.36 -3.64 -10.05
N ALA A 12 -7.50 -3.07 -9.65
CA ALA A 12 -7.70 -2.56 -8.28
C ALA A 12 -7.48 -3.67 -7.23
N SER A 13 -8.01 -4.88 -7.49
CA SER A 13 -7.80 -6.04 -6.62
C SER A 13 -6.32 -6.43 -6.51
N ALA A 14 -5.57 -6.40 -7.61
CA ALA A 14 -4.14 -6.67 -7.60
C ALA A 14 -3.37 -5.66 -6.74
N TYR A 15 -3.68 -4.36 -6.85
CA TYR A 15 -3.06 -3.33 -6.01
C TYR A 15 -3.40 -3.50 -4.53
N THR A 16 -4.65 -3.81 -4.18
CA THR A 16 -5.02 -4.14 -2.79
C THR A 16 -4.18 -5.29 -2.25
N ILE A 17 -3.98 -6.36 -3.02
CA ILE A 17 -3.15 -7.50 -2.61
C ILE A 17 -1.68 -7.09 -2.41
N ILE A 18 -1.13 -6.27 -3.31
CA ILE A 18 0.25 -5.79 -3.20
C ILE A 18 0.42 -4.95 -1.93
N ILE A 19 -0.51 -4.01 -1.68
CA ILE A 19 -0.53 -3.16 -0.49
C ILE A 19 -0.55 -4.02 0.79
N HIS A 20 -1.48 -4.97 0.90
CA HIS A 20 -1.58 -5.86 2.07
C HIS A 20 -0.29 -6.67 2.30
N ARG A 21 0.30 -7.23 1.23
CA ARG A 21 1.56 -7.98 1.33
C ARG A 21 2.72 -7.09 1.78
N LEU A 22 2.76 -5.85 1.31
CA LEU A 22 3.80 -4.89 1.66
C LEU A 22 3.72 -4.50 3.13
N ILE A 23 2.51 -4.21 3.63
CA ILE A 23 2.23 -3.94 5.04
C ILE A 23 2.62 -5.14 5.90
N ALA A 24 2.15 -6.35 5.54
CA ALA A 24 2.41 -7.57 6.30
C ALA A 24 3.91 -7.93 6.37
N ASN A 25 4.65 -7.75 5.28
CA ASN A 25 6.10 -8.02 5.25
C ASN A 25 6.87 -7.06 6.14
N ASN A 26 6.55 -5.77 6.11
CA ASN A 26 7.22 -4.78 6.96
C ASN A 26 6.84 -4.95 8.43
N ALA A 27 5.57 -5.25 8.73
CA ALA A 27 5.14 -5.58 10.09
C ALA A 27 5.88 -6.82 10.64
N ARG A 28 6.03 -7.88 9.83
CA ARG A 28 6.84 -9.06 10.19
C ARG A 28 8.32 -8.71 10.39
N ASN A 29 8.89 -7.87 9.52
CA ASN A 29 10.27 -7.44 9.66
C ASN A 29 10.48 -6.69 10.98
N ALA A 30 9.57 -5.78 11.35
CA ALA A 30 9.62 -5.06 12.61
C ALA A 30 9.57 -5.99 13.83
N LEU A 31 8.67 -6.98 13.81
CA LEU A 31 8.58 -8.00 14.85
C LEU A 31 9.87 -8.84 14.97
N ASN A 32 10.50 -9.17 13.84
CA ASN A 32 11.69 -10.02 13.80
C ASN A 32 13.00 -9.27 14.13
N THR A 33 13.04 -7.95 13.96
CA THR A 33 14.26 -7.14 14.10
C THR A 33 14.32 -6.35 15.40
N ALA A 34 13.34 -6.51 16.30
CA ALA A 34 13.14 -5.66 17.49
C ALA A 34 13.10 -4.16 17.15
N LYS A 35 12.76 -3.83 15.90
CA LYS A 35 12.65 -2.45 15.42
C LYS A 35 11.48 -1.77 16.12
N PRO A 36 11.63 -0.53 16.60
CA PRO A 36 10.51 0.23 17.12
C PRO A 36 9.36 0.31 16.10
N LEU A 37 8.11 0.20 16.58
CA LEU A 37 6.92 0.22 15.71
C LEU A 37 6.78 1.51 14.89
N TRP A 38 7.30 2.64 15.41
CA TRP A 38 7.28 3.91 14.69
C TRP A 38 8.20 3.89 13.47
N GLU A 39 9.39 3.29 13.57
CA GLU A 39 10.29 3.14 12.41
C GLU A 39 9.74 2.13 11.40
N ALA A 40 8.98 1.13 11.86
CA ALA A 40 8.28 0.20 10.97
C ALA A 40 7.15 0.88 10.19
N LYS A 41 6.45 1.81 10.83
CA LYS A 41 5.43 2.66 10.18
C LYS A 41 6.06 3.51 9.08
N GLU A 42 7.20 4.14 9.34
CA GLU A 42 7.92 4.95 8.34
C GLU A 42 8.39 4.11 7.14
N ASP A 43 8.88 2.89 7.36
CA ASP A 43 9.24 1.97 6.28
C ASP A 43 8.02 1.61 5.41
N ILE A 44 6.87 1.34 6.04
CA ILE A 44 5.62 1.03 5.31
C ILE A 44 5.22 2.22 4.43
N ILE A 45 5.22 3.44 4.98
CA ILE A 45 4.86 4.65 4.23
C ILE A 45 5.84 4.85 3.07
N SER A 46 7.15 4.72 3.31
CA SER A 46 8.17 4.89 2.28
C SER A 46 8.01 3.89 1.14
N ALA A 47 7.70 2.64 1.45
CA ALA A 47 7.47 1.60 0.46
C ALA A 47 6.15 1.81 -0.32
N LEU A 48 5.09 2.27 0.34
CA LEU A 48 3.85 2.67 -0.32
C LEU A 48 4.06 3.87 -1.25
N GLN A 49 4.83 4.88 -0.86
CA GLN A 49 5.21 5.99 -1.73
C GLN A 49 6.03 5.52 -2.95
N GLY A 50 6.88 4.51 -2.77
CA GLY A 50 7.57 3.85 -3.89
C GLY A 50 6.59 3.22 -4.89
N LEU A 51 5.59 2.48 -4.39
CA LEU A 51 4.55 1.89 -5.21
C LEU A 51 3.66 2.95 -5.88
N GLN A 52 3.37 4.04 -5.18
CA GLN A 52 2.59 5.17 -5.69
C GLN A 52 3.29 5.82 -6.90
N LYS A 53 4.62 6.01 -6.83
CA LYS A 53 5.42 6.50 -7.96
C LYS A 53 5.37 5.53 -9.15
N CYS A 54 5.39 4.22 -8.92
CA CYS A 54 5.23 3.24 -9.99
C CYS A 54 3.84 3.33 -10.65
N ALA A 55 2.78 3.54 -9.86
CA ALA A 55 1.43 3.74 -10.37
C ALA A 55 1.32 5.02 -11.23
N ASP A 56 1.90 6.13 -10.75
CA ASP A 56 1.95 7.40 -11.50
C ASP A 56 2.68 7.24 -12.85
N LEU A 57 3.86 6.61 -12.84
CA LEU A 57 4.63 6.32 -14.07
C LEU A 57 3.88 5.39 -15.04
N ALA A 58 3.04 4.50 -14.53
CA ALA A 58 2.20 3.62 -15.34
C ALA A 58 0.91 4.31 -15.85
N GLY A 59 0.62 5.53 -15.40
CA GLY A 59 -0.65 6.22 -15.68
C GLY A 59 -1.85 5.58 -14.97
N ASP A 60 -1.62 4.78 -13.92
CA ASP A 60 -2.65 4.10 -13.15
C ASP A 60 -3.13 4.99 -11.99
N TYR A 61 -4.04 5.91 -12.32
CA TYR A 61 -4.57 6.87 -11.37
C TYR A 61 -5.43 6.21 -10.27
N ALA A 62 -6.09 5.08 -10.58
CA ALA A 62 -6.89 4.35 -9.59
C ALA A 62 -6.00 3.74 -8.52
N ALA A 63 -4.88 3.15 -8.92
CA ALA A 63 -3.88 2.63 -8.01
C ALA A 63 -3.23 3.74 -7.19
N TYR A 64 -2.88 4.87 -7.82
CA TYR A 64 -2.33 6.03 -7.14
C TYR A 64 -3.23 6.47 -5.97
N MET A 65 -4.53 6.68 -6.23
CA MET A 65 -5.50 7.13 -5.23
C MET A 65 -5.71 6.10 -4.12
N ALA A 66 -5.74 4.80 -4.44
CA ALA A 66 -5.88 3.74 -3.45
C ALA A 66 -4.68 3.66 -2.50
N ILE A 67 -3.47 3.89 -3.02
CA ILE A 67 -2.25 3.93 -2.23
C ILE A 67 -2.21 5.20 -1.36
N GLU A 68 -2.61 6.35 -1.91
CA GLU A 68 -2.72 7.61 -1.17
C GLU A 68 -3.67 7.50 0.03
N ASP A 69 -4.90 7.01 -0.19
CA ASP A 69 -5.89 6.77 0.87
C ASP A 69 -5.38 5.77 1.93
N THR A 70 -4.58 4.78 1.53
CA THR A 70 -3.93 3.86 2.47
C THR A 70 -2.89 4.58 3.34
N ILE A 71 -2.04 5.42 2.74
CA ILE A 71 -1.04 6.22 3.46
C ILE A 71 -1.73 7.15 4.46
N GLU A 72 -2.75 7.90 4.02
CA GLU A 72 -3.51 8.82 4.88
C GLU A 72 -4.12 8.11 6.09
N LYS A 73 -4.69 6.92 5.89
CA LYS A 73 -5.25 6.12 6.99
C LYS A 73 -4.16 5.68 7.98
N ILE A 74 -2.99 5.26 7.51
CA ILE A 74 -1.85 4.90 8.38
C ILE A 74 -1.36 6.12 9.16
N GLU A 75 -1.25 7.28 8.50
CA GLU A 75 -0.83 8.54 9.12
C GLU A 75 -1.82 9.02 10.19
N SER A 76 -3.12 8.90 9.93
CA SER A 76 -4.22 9.25 10.85
C SER A 76 -4.26 8.41 12.15
N GLY A 77 -3.44 7.36 12.25
CA GLY A 77 -3.38 6.48 13.41
C GLY A 77 -4.35 5.31 13.37
N LYS A 78 -4.93 5.01 12.19
CA LYS A 78 -5.70 3.78 12.01
C LYS A 78 -4.78 2.57 12.22
N SER A 79 -5.28 1.55 12.91
CA SER A 79 -4.48 0.37 13.22
C SER A 79 -4.04 -0.34 11.94
N LEU A 80 -2.78 -0.74 11.87
CA LEU A 80 -2.27 -1.55 10.76
C LEU A 80 -3.01 -2.90 10.65
N SER A 81 -3.61 -3.37 11.74
CA SER A 81 -4.47 -4.56 11.75
C SER A 81 -5.71 -4.43 10.88
N ASP A 82 -6.16 -3.21 10.59
CA ASP A 82 -7.36 -2.97 9.76
C ASP A 82 -7.08 -3.16 8.26
N PHE A 83 -5.82 -3.42 7.90
CA PHE A 83 -5.34 -3.67 6.54
C PHE A 83 -4.83 -5.11 6.34
N VAL A 84 -4.98 -5.97 7.34
CA VAL A 84 -4.62 -7.40 7.31
C VAL A 84 -5.89 -8.24 7.31
#